data_AF-A0A8T0A4K6-F1
#
_entry.id   AF-A0A8T0A4K6-F1
#
_cell.length_a   1.000
_cell.length_b   1.000
_cell.length_c   1.000
_cell.angle_alpha   90.00
_cell.angle_beta   90.00
_cell.angle_gamma   90.00
#
_symmetry.space_group_name_H-M   'P 1'
#
loop_
_entity.id
_entity.type
_entity.pdbx_description
1 polymer ?
#
loop_
_entity_poly.entity_id
_entity_poly.type
_entity_poly.pdbx_seq_one_letter_code
_entity_poly.pdbx_strand_id
1 'polypeptide(L)'
;MLLFLFLFLIFLTAIFAQADISDFEQPGDCGTAVTDWKPCIDRRIADMVFGSCCDRFVPPECRGICTYESHPIEARVLLMHTIQPSRCRLYKYLPAIVHCAAQTHDNTACCREMGLQEIGQNCLDLCRPQENPRILWGTKSLRKDFVQCLSKWDQVMFCHQSGLRARKIKNAAAVLATFSTSLLTTQIPILTNKRAINNEINNNNKKTF
;
A
#
# COMPACT_ATOMS: atom_id res chain seq x y z
N MET A 1 3.49 -49.30 14.34
CA MET A 1 2.88 -49.11 13.00
C MET A 1 1.70 -48.15 13.03
N LEU A 2 0.71 -48.32 13.92
CA LEU A 2 -0.44 -47.40 14.04
C LEU A 2 -0.05 -45.93 14.33
N LEU A 3 0.94 -45.68 15.20
CA LEU A 3 1.36 -44.32 15.57
C LEU A 3 1.96 -43.53 14.39
N PHE A 4 2.72 -44.21 13.52
CA PHE A 4 3.28 -43.60 12.31
C PHE A 4 2.20 -43.27 11.27
N LEU A 5 1.18 -44.14 11.15
CA LEU A 5 0.02 -43.91 10.30
C LEU A 5 -0.80 -42.70 10.78
N PHE A 6 -0.95 -42.55 12.10
CA PHE A 6 -1.66 -41.42 12.70
C PHE A 6 -0.92 -40.10 12.51
N LEU A 7 0.41 -40.09 12.70
CA LEU A 7 1.24 -38.91 12.43
C LEU A 7 1.26 -38.53 10.94
N PHE A 8 1.26 -39.52 10.04
CA PHE A 8 1.19 -39.28 8.60
C PHE A 8 -0.17 -38.72 8.16
N LEU A 9 -1.27 -39.19 8.77
CA LEU A 9 -2.62 -38.64 8.58
C LEU A 9 -2.73 -37.20 9.06
N ILE A 10 -2.16 -36.87 10.23
CA ILE A 10 -2.14 -35.49 10.74
C ILE A 10 -1.33 -34.60 9.81
N PHE A 11 -0.16 -35.07 9.33
CA PHE A 11 0.68 -34.33 8.39
C PHE A 11 -0.03 -34.11 7.04
N LEU A 12 -0.76 -35.11 6.52
CA LEU A 12 -1.60 -34.96 5.34
C LEU A 12 -2.71 -33.93 5.54
N THR A 13 -3.42 -33.95 6.67
CA THR A 13 -4.47 -32.95 6.95
C THR A 13 -3.92 -31.53 7.10
N ALA A 14 -2.68 -31.38 7.59
CA ALA A 14 -2.01 -30.08 7.66
C ALA A 14 -1.58 -29.55 6.27
N ILE A 15 -1.30 -30.44 5.30
CA ILE A 15 -0.98 -30.06 3.92
C ILE A 15 -2.25 -29.65 3.14
N PHE A 16 -3.41 -30.25 3.45
CA PHE A 16 -4.69 -29.92 2.82
C PHE A 16 -5.42 -28.72 3.47
N ALA A 17 -4.89 -28.16 4.55
CA ALA A 17 -5.31 -26.85 5.03
C ALA A 17 -4.70 -25.75 4.13
N GLN A 18 -5.04 -25.79 2.84
CA GLN A 18 -4.91 -24.60 2.00
C GLN A 18 -5.84 -23.56 2.62
N ALA A 19 -5.23 -22.53 3.20
CA ALA A 19 -5.93 -21.32 3.54
C ALA A 19 -6.70 -20.88 2.29
N ASP A 20 -8.03 -20.83 2.39
CA ASP A 20 -8.89 -20.14 1.47
C ASP A 20 -8.49 -18.65 1.49
N ILE A 21 -7.42 -18.33 0.74
CA ILE A 21 -7.24 -16.98 0.24
C ILE A 21 -8.35 -16.85 -0.78
N SER A 22 -9.44 -16.24 -0.34
CA SER A 22 -10.52 -15.77 -1.22
C SER A 22 -9.86 -15.21 -2.46
N ASP A 23 -10.07 -15.91 -3.59
CA ASP A 23 -9.72 -15.41 -4.90
C ASP A 23 -10.27 -13.98 -4.93
N PHE A 24 -9.40 -12.98 -5.11
CA PHE A 24 -9.85 -11.61 -5.30
C PHE A 24 -10.63 -11.63 -6.61
N GLU A 25 -11.93 -11.92 -6.47
CA GLU A 25 -12.93 -11.83 -7.49
C GLU A 25 -12.67 -10.50 -8.18
N GLN A 26 -12.43 -10.57 -9.49
CA GLN A 26 -12.19 -9.40 -10.32
C GLN A 26 -13.26 -8.38 -9.91
N PRO A 27 -12.88 -7.30 -9.21
CA PRO A 27 -13.89 -6.51 -8.54
C PRO A 27 -14.77 -5.99 -9.66
N GLY A 28 -16.06 -6.27 -9.54
CA GLY A 28 -17.06 -5.57 -10.35
C GLY A 28 -16.77 -4.08 -10.30
N ASP A 29 -17.25 -3.34 -11.30
CA ASP A 29 -17.09 -1.90 -11.40
C ASP A 29 -17.19 -1.26 -10.00
N CYS A 30 -16.12 -0.64 -9.51
CA CYS A 30 -15.98 -0.10 -8.16
C CYS A 30 -15.02 1.08 -8.22
N GLY A 31 -15.13 2.02 -7.28
CA GLY A 31 -14.33 3.24 -7.29
C GLY A 31 -14.60 4.13 -8.51
N THR A 32 -15.83 4.07 -9.03
CA THR A 32 -16.29 4.85 -10.20
C THR A 32 -17.58 5.58 -9.87
N ALA A 33 -17.91 6.64 -10.61
CA ALA A 33 -19.17 7.37 -10.45
C ALA A 33 -20.41 6.47 -10.67
N VAL A 34 -20.31 5.47 -11.56
CA VAL A 34 -21.39 4.49 -11.82
C VAL A 34 -21.72 3.66 -10.57
N THR A 35 -20.77 3.53 -9.67
CA THR A 35 -20.85 2.66 -8.49
C THR A 35 -20.93 3.45 -7.21
N ASP A 36 -21.32 4.73 -7.31
CA ASP A 36 -21.33 5.69 -6.22
C ASP A 36 -20.00 5.69 -5.43
N TRP A 37 -18.90 5.51 -6.16
CA TRP A 37 -17.55 5.41 -5.62
C TRP A 37 -17.38 4.33 -4.55
N LYS A 38 -18.14 3.23 -4.60
CA LYS A 38 -18.00 2.12 -3.65
C LYS A 38 -16.55 1.59 -3.63
N PRO A 39 -15.91 1.44 -2.45
CA PRO A 39 -14.55 0.90 -2.35
C PRO A 39 -14.39 -0.52 -2.91
N CYS A 40 -13.28 -0.75 -3.61
CA CYS A 40 -12.95 -2.05 -4.19
C CYS A 40 -12.29 -3.02 -3.19
N ILE A 41 -11.77 -2.50 -2.08
CA ILE A 41 -11.08 -3.29 -1.06
C ILE A 41 -11.65 -2.99 0.33
N ASP A 42 -11.57 -4.00 1.20
CA ASP A 42 -11.97 -3.86 2.59
C ASP A 42 -11.13 -2.80 3.32
N ARG A 43 -11.80 -2.03 4.18
CA ARG A 43 -11.18 -0.94 4.94
C ARG A 43 -9.99 -1.43 5.78
N ARG A 44 -10.07 -2.61 6.41
CA ARG A 44 -9.00 -3.15 7.23
C ARG A 44 -7.71 -3.35 6.43
N ILE A 45 -7.84 -3.83 5.19
CA ILE A 45 -6.70 -4.01 4.29
C ILE A 45 -6.17 -2.64 3.86
N ALA A 46 -7.06 -1.71 3.49
CA ALA A 46 -6.70 -0.35 3.12
C ALA A 46 -5.91 0.35 4.25
N ASP A 47 -6.40 0.28 5.48
CA ASP A 47 -5.77 0.87 6.68
C ASP A 47 -4.38 0.31 6.93
N MET A 48 -4.15 -0.98 6.69
CA MET A 48 -2.83 -1.60 6.81
C MET A 48 -1.82 -0.99 5.82
N VAL A 49 -2.23 -0.79 4.57
CA VAL A 49 -1.37 -0.21 3.53
C VAL A 49 -1.13 1.27 3.81
N PHE A 50 -2.16 2.01 4.25
CA PHE A 50 -2.03 3.41 4.63
C PHE A 50 -1.09 3.58 5.83
N GLY A 51 -1.29 2.81 6.89
CA GLY A 51 -0.43 2.80 8.07
C GLY A 51 1.03 2.49 7.74
N SER A 52 1.28 1.48 6.90
CA SER A 52 2.64 1.10 6.47
C SER A 52 3.35 2.23 5.72
N CYS A 53 2.61 3.02 4.91
CA CYS A 53 3.19 4.21 4.27
C CYS A 53 3.47 5.31 5.30
N CYS A 54 2.53 5.55 6.22
CA CYS A 54 2.70 6.54 7.27
C CYS A 54 3.89 6.25 8.19
N ASP A 55 4.19 4.98 8.48
CA ASP A 55 5.38 4.63 9.27
C ASP A 55 6.69 5.16 8.68
N ARG A 56 6.74 5.36 7.35
CA ARG A 56 7.91 5.86 6.64
C ARG A 56 7.98 7.38 6.54
N PHE A 57 6.84 8.06 6.40
CA PHE A 57 6.79 9.49 6.07
C PHE A 57 6.21 10.38 7.18
N VAL A 58 5.54 9.80 8.16
CA VAL A 58 4.77 10.49 9.19
C VAL A 58 5.29 10.09 10.58
N PRO A 59 5.56 11.05 11.48
CA PRO A 59 6.09 10.74 12.79
C PRO A 59 4.98 10.16 13.70
N PRO A 60 5.32 9.36 14.73
CA PRO A 60 4.35 8.61 15.53
C PRO A 60 3.17 9.43 16.06
N GLU A 61 3.42 10.66 16.50
CA GLU A 61 2.43 11.57 17.06
C GLU A 61 1.35 12.03 16.05
N CYS A 62 1.60 11.84 14.76
CA CYS A 62 0.66 12.13 13.67
C CYS A 62 0.00 10.89 13.08
N ARG A 63 0.44 9.67 13.41
CA ARG A 63 -0.01 8.44 12.72
C ARG A 63 -1.45 8.03 13.03
N GLY A 64 -2.03 8.54 14.12
CA GLY A 64 -3.40 8.23 14.51
C GLY A 64 -4.42 8.52 13.39
N ILE A 65 -4.15 9.51 12.53
CA ILE A 65 -5.03 9.89 11.42
C ILE A 65 -4.90 8.99 10.17
N CYS A 66 -3.94 8.05 10.14
CA CYS A 66 -3.67 7.20 8.98
C CYS A 66 -4.62 6.00 8.90
N THR A 67 -5.92 6.29 8.79
CA THR A 67 -7.04 5.34 8.68
C THR A 67 -8.07 5.95 7.73
N TYR A 68 -8.69 5.12 6.90
CA TYR A 68 -9.80 5.48 6.02
C TYR A 68 -11.12 5.56 6.80
N GLU A 69 -11.23 6.54 7.70
CA GLU A 69 -12.49 6.82 8.39
C GLU A 69 -13.43 7.65 7.53
N SER A 70 -14.49 7.03 7.03
CA SER A 70 -15.51 7.65 6.18
C SER A 70 -16.78 8.07 6.94
N HIS A 71 -16.92 7.71 8.22
CA HIS A 71 -18.06 8.16 9.02
C HIS A 71 -17.81 9.58 9.55
N PRO A 72 -18.75 10.54 9.34
CA PRO A 72 -18.52 11.94 9.64
C PRO A 72 -18.18 12.25 11.11
N ILE A 73 -18.75 11.50 12.06
CA ILE A 73 -18.58 11.77 13.50
C ILE A 73 -17.20 11.29 13.94
N GLU A 74 -16.87 10.05 13.60
CA GLU A 74 -15.62 9.36 13.90
C GLU A 74 -14.44 10.09 13.26
N ALA A 75 -14.59 10.53 12.00
CA ALA A 75 -13.59 11.33 11.29
C ALA A 75 -13.31 12.66 12.00
N ARG A 76 -14.34 13.34 12.52
CA ARG A 76 -14.18 14.58 13.30
C ARG A 76 -13.49 14.35 14.64
N VAL A 77 -13.86 13.28 15.35
CA VAL A 77 -13.20 12.89 16.61
C VAL A 77 -11.71 12.61 16.37
N LEU A 78 -11.40 11.86 15.32
CA LEU A 78 -10.03 11.57 14.89
C LEU A 78 -9.24 12.85 14.57
N LEU A 79 -9.83 13.76 13.79
CA LEU A 79 -9.24 15.06 13.48
C LEU A 79 -9.00 15.89 14.73
N MET A 80 -9.97 15.95 15.65
CA MET A 80 -9.84 16.69 16.90
C MET A 80 -8.63 16.18 17.71
N HIS A 81 -8.48 14.87 17.82
CA HIS A 81 -7.34 14.26 18.51
C HIS A 81 -5.99 14.49 17.81
N THR A 82 -6.00 14.74 16.50
CA THR A 82 -4.79 15.00 15.71
C THR A 82 -4.40 16.49 15.72
N ILE A 83 -5.38 17.39 15.60
CA ILE A 83 -5.21 18.85 15.52
C ILE A 83 -4.87 19.47 16.88
N GLN A 84 -5.17 18.77 17.98
CA GLN A 84 -4.85 19.24 19.33
C GLN A 84 -3.41 19.81 19.40
N PRO A 85 -3.25 21.08 19.84
CA PRO A 85 -1.94 21.71 19.95
C PRO A 85 -0.99 20.81 20.74
N SER A 86 0.25 20.66 20.27
CA SER A 86 1.32 19.78 20.77
C SER A 86 1.35 18.32 20.30
N ARG A 87 0.29 17.77 19.68
CA ARG A 87 0.32 16.40 19.15
C ARG A 87 0.93 16.33 17.77
N CYS A 88 0.20 16.74 16.72
CA CYS A 88 0.68 16.65 15.35
C CYS A 88 0.89 18.03 14.72
N ARG A 89 2.07 18.28 14.16
CA ARG A 89 2.32 19.46 13.32
C ARG A 89 1.71 19.25 11.93
N LEU A 90 0.39 19.29 11.82
CA LEU A 90 -0.34 18.98 10.57
C LEU A 90 0.14 19.78 9.36
N TYR A 91 0.53 21.04 9.52
CA TYR A 91 1.08 21.85 8.42
C TYR A 91 2.34 21.27 7.77
N LYS A 92 3.07 20.40 8.50
CA LYS A 92 4.29 19.73 8.04
C LYS A 92 4.01 18.31 7.51
N TYR A 93 3.01 17.63 8.04
CA TYR A 93 2.81 16.19 7.79
C TYR A 93 1.52 15.85 7.04
N LEU A 94 0.55 16.76 6.94
CA LEU A 94 -0.67 16.53 6.16
C LEU A 94 -0.40 16.19 4.68
N PRO A 95 0.58 16.81 3.99
CA PRO A 95 0.94 16.42 2.62
C PRO A 95 1.40 14.96 2.52
N ALA A 96 2.20 14.50 3.47
CA ALA A 96 2.64 13.12 3.54
C ALA A 96 1.48 12.15 3.84
N ILE A 97 0.59 12.53 4.77
CA ILE A 97 -0.62 11.76 5.09
C ILE A 97 -1.49 11.61 3.84
N VAL A 98 -1.77 12.70 3.12
CA VAL A 98 -2.55 12.70 1.88
C VAL A 98 -1.86 11.87 0.79
N HIS A 99 -0.54 12.01 0.63
CA HIS A 99 0.21 11.21 -0.32
C HIS A 99 0.10 9.71 -0.04
N CYS A 100 0.19 9.32 1.23
CA CYS A 100 0.03 7.93 1.66
C CYS A 100 -1.41 7.43 1.47
N ALA A 101 -2.43 8.23 1.78
CA ALA A 101 -3.82 7.88 1.55
C ALA A 101 -4.13 7.64 0.07
N ALA A 102 -3.51 8.42 -0.83
CA ALA A 102 -3.75 8.32 -2.26
C ALA A 102 -3.20 7.03 -2.90
N GLN A 103 -2.16 6.41 -2.34
CA GLN A 103 -1.52 5.21 -2.89
C GLN A 103 -1.25 5.30 -4.41
N THR A 104 -0.82 6.48 -4.89
CA THR A 104 -0.60 6.84 -6.32
C THR A 104 -1.85 7.14 -7.17
N HIS A 105 -3.05 7.07 -6.61
CA HIS A 105 -4.30 7.33 -7.32
C HIS A 105 -4.74 8.78 -7.21
N ASP A 106 -5.13 9.38 -8.35
CA ASP A 106 -5.80 10.67 -8.37
C ASP A 106 -7.32 10.47 -8.14
N ASN A 107 -7.80 10.93 -7.00
CA ASN A 107 -9.20 10.78 -6.57
C ASN A 107 -9.99 12.09 -6.75
N THR A 108 -9.47 13.03 -7.54
CA THR A 108 -10.09 14.35 -7.77
C THR A 108 -11.53 14.24 -8.27
N ALA A 109 -11.83 13.28 -9.15
CA ALA A 109 -13.19 13.09 -9.68
C ALA A 109 -14.21 12.80 -8.57
N CYS A 110 -13.92 11.83 -7.69
CA CYS A 110 -14.74 11.54 -6.52
C CYS A 110 -14.87 12.76 -5.60
N CYS A 111 -13.76 13.44 -5.30
CA CYS A 111 -13.80 14.62 -4.43
C CYS A 111 -14.64 15.77 -4.98
N ARG A 112 -14.68 15.96 -6.30
CA ARG A 112 -15.56 16.96 -6.92
C ARG A 112 -17.02 16.60 -6.73
N GLU A 113 -17.38 15.33 -6.88
CA GLU A 113 -18.74 14.83 -6.65
C GLU A 113 -19.15 14.94 -5.18
N MET A 114 -18.20 14.74 -4.27
CA MET A 114 -18.39 15.01 -2.83
C MET A 114 -18.41 16.50 -2.50
N GLY A 115 -18.31 17.42 -3.47
CA GLY A 115 -18.42 18.86 -3.24
C GLY A 115 -17.21 19.50 -2.56
N LEU A 116 -16.01 18.91 -2.64
CA LEU A 116 -14.81 19.53 -2.07
C LEU A 116 -14.42 20.84 -2.77
N GLN A 117 -14.61 20.91 -4.09
CA GLN A 117 -14.29 22.10 -4.88
C GLN A 117 -15.12 23.32 -4.47
N GLU A 118 -16.31 23.10 -3.91
CA GLU A 118 -17.23 24.16 -3.46
C GLU A 118 -16.71 24.86 -2.19
N ILE A 119 -15.90 24.17 -1.38
CA ILE A 119 -15.20 24.78 -0.24
C ILE A 119 -14.05 25.66 -0.73
N GLY A 120 -13.31 25.17 -1.73
CA GLY A 120 -12.21 25.89 -2.36
C GLY A 120 -11.44 25.01 -3.33
N GLN A 121 -10.94 25.59 -4.42
CA GLN A 121 -10.22 24.84 -5.45
C GLN A 121 -8.98 24.11 -4.92
N ASN A 122 -8.31 24.72 -3.94
CA ASN A 122 -7.15 24.14 -3.26
C ASN A 122 -7.49 22.90 -2.42
N CYS A 123 -8.76 22.65 -2.07
CA CYS A 123 -9.16 21.44 -1.36
C CYS A 123 -8.97 20.18 -2.19
N LEU A 124 -8.97 20.28 -3.52
CA LEU A 124 -8.68 19.14 -4.40
C LEU A 124 -7.22 18.66 -4.28
N ASP A 125 -6.32 19.47 -3.71
CA ASP A 125 -4.98 19.01 -3.36
C ASP A 125 -5.01 17.90 -2.30
N LEU A 126 -6.07 17.80 -1.49
CA LEU A 126 -6.27 16.68 -0.55
C LEU A 126 -6.61 15.36 -1.25
N CYS A 127 -6.91 15.36 -2.54
CA CYS A 127 -7.49 14.21 -3.25
C CYS A 127 -6.50 13.50 -4.17
N ARG A 128 -5.28 14.00 -4.25
CA ARG A 128 -4.25 13.53 -5.17
C ARG A 128 -2.96 13.21 -4.44
N PRO A 129 -2.11 12.31 -4.96
CA PRO A 129 -0.80 12.08 -4.40
C PRO A 129 0.03 13.36 -4.50
N GLN A 130 0.74 13.70 -3.42
CA GLN A 130 1.62 14.87 -3.44
C GLN A 130 2.90 14.53 -4.18
N GLU A 131 3.29 15.39 -5.13
CA GLU A 131 4.57 15.27 -5.85
C GLU A 131 5.76 15.28 -4.88
N ASN A 132 5.69 16.16 -3.88
CA ASN A 132 6.62 16.20 -2.76
C ASN A 132 5.87 16.01 -1.43
N PRO A 133 5.88 14.80 -0.82
CA PRO A 133 5.24 14.54 0.47
C PRO A 133 5.79 15.38 1.64
N ARG A 134 6.97 15.99 1.48
CA ARG A 134 7.63 16.82 2.50
C ARG A 134 7.37 18.31 2.33
N ILE A 135 6.57 18.70 1.34
CA ILE A 135 6.17 20.10 1.19
C ILE A 135 5.46 20.57 2.46
N LEU A 136 5.60 21.85 2.80
CA LEU A 136 4.91 22.43 3.93
C LEU A 136 3.63 23.10 3.45
N TRP A 137 2.49 22.77 4.05
CA TRP A 137 1.21 23.45 3.82
C TRP A 137 0.94 24.54 4.85
N GLY A 138 2.01 25.19 5.31
CA GLY A 138 1.99 26.27 6.27
C GLY A 138 3.36 26.46 6.92
N THR A 139 3.48 27.46 7.80
CA THR A 139 4.77 27.81 8.43
C THR A 139 4.80 27.46 9.91
N LYS A 140 3.75 27.86 10.65
CA LYS A 140 3.55 27.57 12.08
C LYS A 140 2.27 26.78 12.36
N SER A 141 1.29 26.93 11.47
CA SER A 141 -0.01 26.26 11.50
C SER A 141 -0.43 25.93 10.07
N LEU A 142 -1.44 25.06 9.92
CA LEU A 142 -1.99 24.75 8.61
C LEU A 142 -2.57 26.04 8.01
N ARG A 143 -2.35 26.28 6.71
CA ARG A 143 -2.94 27.45 6.05
C ARG A 143 -4.47 27.40 6.15
N LYS A 144 -5.10 28.57 6.31
CA LYS A 144 -6.55 28.69 6.56
C LYS A 144 -7.40 28.07 5.44
N ASP A 145 -6.96 28.24 4.20
CA ASP A 145 -7.55 27.66 3.00
C ASP A 145 -7.55 26.12 3.02
N PHE A 146 -6.60 25.47 3.71
CA PHE A 146 -6.61 24.02 3.94
C PHE A 146 -7.38 23.59 5.19
N VAL A 147 -7.45 24.44 6.23
CA VAL A 147 -8.21 24.14 7.45
C VAL A 147 -9.69 23.92 7.14
N GLN A 148 -10.28 24.78 6.29
CA GLN A 148 -11.68 24.64 5.87
C GLN A 148 -11.94 23.32 5.11
N CYS A 149 -10.98 22.83 4.35
CA CYS A 149 -11.10 21.57 3.61
C CYS A 149 -11.24 20.36 4.54
N LEU A 150 -10.67 20.42 5.75
CA LEU A 150 -10.77 19.33 6.74
C LEU A 150 -12.20 19.10 7.25
N SER A 151 -13.14 20.02 6.98
CA SER A 151 -14.56 19.81 7.30
C SER A 151 -15.21 18.65 6.53
N LYS A 152 -14.61 18.23 5.40
CA LYS A 152 -15.01 17.08 4.57
C LYS A 152 -13.97 15.94 4.62
N TRP A 153 -13.24 15.79 5.72
CA TRP A 153 -12.19 14.77 5.83
C TRP A 153 -12.72 13.33 5.68
N ASP A 154 -13.92 13.05 6.17
CA ASP A 154 -14.66 11.81 5.95
C ASP A 154 -14.80 11.48 4.46
N GLN A 155 -15.20 12.47 3.66
CA GLN A 155 -15.36 12.34 2.21
C GLN A 155 -14.02 12.23 1.48
N VAL A 156 -12.99 12.93 1.95
CA VAL A 156 -11.61 12.78 1.43
C VAL A 156 -11.14 11.33 1.64
N MET A 157 -11.27 10.80 2.85
CA MET A 157 -10.88 9.43 3.17
C MET A 157 -11.71 8.41 2.40
N PHE A 158 -13.03 8.61 2.29
CA PHE A 158 -13.88 7.79 1.43
C PHE A 158 -13.33 7.73 0.00
N CYS A 159 -13.13 8.88 -0.64
CA CYS A 159 -12.62 8.94 -2.02
C CYS A 159 -11.25 8.29 -2.20
N HIS A 160 -10.35 8.43 -1.23
CA HIS A 160 -9.06 7.74 -1.30
C HIS A 160 -9.20 6.23 -1.19
N GLN A 161 -10.07 5.73 -0.30
CA GLN A 161 -10.35 4.30 -0.20
C GLN A 161 -10.99 3.76 -1.48
N SER A 162 -11.90 4.53 -2.09
CA SER A 162 -12.57 4.21 -3.35
C SER A 162 -11.59 4.02 -4.51
N GLY A 163 -10.51 4.79 -4.56
CA GLY A 163 -9.49 4.70 -5.59
C GLY A 163 -8.58 3.47 -5.48
N LEU A 164 -8.55 2.80 -4.33
CA LEU A 164 -7.67 1.66 -4.10
C LEU A 164 -8.15 0.43 -4.85
N ARG A 165 -7.21 -0.25 -5.53
CA ARG A 165 -7.48 -1.51 -6.21
C ARG A 165 -6.60 -2.61 -5.63
N ALA A 166 -7.17 -3.80 -5.43
CA ALA A 166 -6.39 -4.97 -5.11
C ALA A 166 -5.44 -5.27 -6.28
N ARG A 167 -4.14 -5.08 -6.08
CA ARG A 167 -3.15 -5.61 -7.03
C ARG A 167 -3.10 -7.12 -6.83
N LYS A 168 -3.42 -7.90 -7.87
CA LYS A 168 -3.09 -9.33 -7.90
C LYS A 168 -1.59 -9.48 -7.72
N ILE A 169 -1.16 -9.81 -6.51
CA ILE A 169 0.19 -10.33 -6.28
C ILE A 169 0.14 -11.73 -6.87
N LYS A 170 0.77 -11.95 -8.03
CA LYS A 170 1.01 -13.32 -8.51
C LYS A 170 1.75 -14.02 -7.37
N ASN A 171 1.09 -15.01 -6.76
CA ASN A 171 1.53 -15.65 -5.51
C ASN A 171 3.05 -15.87 -5.48
N ALA A 172 3.70 -15.52 -4.36
CA ALA A 172 5.10 -15.88 -4.12
C ALA A 172 5.34 -17.40 -4.20
N ALA A 173 4.29 -18.21 -4.05
CA ALA A 173 4.30 -19.65 -4.33
C ALA A 173 4.64 -19.98 -5.78
N ALA A 174 4.26 -19.15 -6.77
CA ALA A 174 4.63 -19.34 -8.16
C ALA A 174 6.13 -19.03 -8.40
N VAL A 175 6.69 -18.07 -7.67
CA VAL A 175 8.13 -17.74 -7.73
C VAL A 175 8.96 -18.84 -7.07
N LEU A 176 8.51 -19.42 -5.97
CA LEU A 176 9.17 -20.57 -5.33
C LEU A 176 8.97 -21.88 -6.11
N ALA A 177 7.85 -22.05 -6.82
CA ALA A 177 7.61 -23.20 -7.70
C ALA A 177 8.55 -23.23 -8.92
N THR A 178 9.00 -22.07 -9.41
CA THR A 178 10.00 -22.01 -10.49
C THR A 178 11.43 -22.31 -10.02
N PHE A 179 11.71 -22.23 -8.72
CA PHE A 179 13.01 -22.62 -8.16
C PHE A 179 13.09 -24.10 -7.77
N SER A 180 11.96 -24.80 -7.66
CA SER A 180 11.92 -26.22 -7.28
C SER A 180 11.94 -27.18 -8.46
N THR A 181 11.62 -26.72 -9.69
CA THR A 181 11.70 -27.55 -10.90
C THR A 181 13.10 -27.65 -11.49
N SER A 182 14.05 -26.82 -11.06
CA SER A 182 15.46 -26.89 -11.48
C SER A 182 16.31 -27.86 -10.65
N LEU A 183 15.75 -28.51 -9.62
CA LEU A 183 16.46 -29.45 -8.74
C LEU A 183 16.23 -30.95 -9.04
N LEU A 184 15.51 -31.30 -10.13
CA LEU A 184 15.15 -32.69 -10.43
C LEU A 184 15.61 -33.22 -11.81
N THR A 185 16.55 -32.55 -12.47
CA THR A 185 17.26 -33.14 -13.63
C THR A 185 18.76 -33.15 -13.40
N THR A 186 19.21 -34.06 -12.52
CA THR A 186 20.59 -34.57 -12.59
C THR A 186 20.55 -36.01 -13.09
N GLN A 187 20.71 -36.17 -14.41
CA GLN A 187 21.38 -37.33 -14.97
C GLN A 187 22.44 -36.81 -15.95
N ILE A 188 23.69 -37.04 -15.56
CA ILE A 188 24.94 -36.76 -16.25
C ILE A 188 25.06 -37.71 -17.47
N PRO A 189 25.60 -37.27 -18.62
CA PRO A 189 26.94 -37.72 -18.98
C PRO A 189 27.84 -36.55 -19.44
N ILE A 190 29.02 -36.37 -18.83
CA ILE A 190 30.34 -36.77 -19.34
C ILE A 190 30.98 -35.71 -20.27
N LEU A 191 32.13 -35.22 -19.78
CA LEU A 191 33.30 -34.67 -20.50
C LEU A 191 33.05 -33.65 -21.63
N THR A 192 33.37 -32.39 -21.38
CA THR A 192 34.59 -31.72 -21.90
C THR A 192 34.58 -30.24 -21.54
N ASN A 193 35.78 -29.66 -21.49
CA ASN A 193 36.04 -28.22 -21.46
C ASN A 193 36.24 -27.56 -20.08
N LYS A 194 37.17 -28.14 -19.30
CA LYS A 194 37.88 -27.45 -18.21
C LYS A 194 39.01 -26.52 -18.71
N ARG A 195 38.94 -25.99 -19.94
CA ARG A 195 40.03 -25.19 -20.56
C ARG A 195 39.64 -23.79 -21.03
N ALA A 196 38.37 -23.38 -20.96
CA ALA A 196 37.95 -22.07 -21.49
C ALA A 196 37.80 -20.94 -20.45
N ILE A 197 37.76 -21.22 -19.14
CA ILE A 197 37.47 -20.17 -18.13
C ILE A 197 38.74 -19.61 -17.43
N ASN A 198 39.87 -20.32 -17.50
CA ASN A 198 41.12 -19.85 -16.88
C ASN A 198 41.90 -18.79 -17.69
N ASN A 199 41.43 -18.41 -18.89
CA ASN A 199 42.13 -17.44 -19.75
C ASN A 199 41.51 -16.03 -19.80
N GLU A 200 40.35 -15.79 -19.19
CA GLU A 200 39.78 -14.43 -19.07
C GLU A 200 40.11 -13.74 -17.73
N ILE A 201 40.48 -14.50 -16.70
CA ILE A 201 40.86 -13.93 -15.39
C ILE A 201 42.31 -13.41 -15.41
N ASN A 202 43.18 -13.95 -16.27
CA ASN A 202 44.57 -13.52 -16.38
C ASN A 202 44.80 -12.31 -17.31
N ASN A 203 43.79 -11.83 -18.03
CA ASN A 203 43.95 -10.69 -18.96
C ASN A 203 43.37 -9.36 -18.44
N ASN A 204 42.60 -9.37 -17.34
CA ASN A 204 42.08 -8.15 -16.71
C ASN A 204 42.95 -7.61 -15.56
N ASN A 205 43.99 -8.35 -15.14
CA ASN A 205 44.99 -7.90 -14.16
C ASN A 205 46.29 -7.38 -14.80
N LYS A 206 46.27 -7.02 -16.09
CA LYS A 206 47.43 -6.44 -16.81
C LYS A 206 47.15 -5.09 -17.49
N LYS A 207 46.08 -4.38 -17.10
CA LYS A 207 45.72 -3.03 -17.58
C LYS A 207 45.54 -2.02 -16.44
N THR A 208 46.37 -2.12 -15.41
CA THR A 208 46.53 -1.08 -14.38
C THR A 208 48.00 -1.05 -13.96
N PHE A 209 48.83 -0.54 -14.88
CA PHE A 209 50.06 0.21 -14.65
C PHE A 209 50.32 1.06 -15.89
#